data_AF-A0A8T4EIC5-F1
#
_entry.id   AF-A0A8T4EIC5-F1
#
_cell.length_a   1.000
_cell.length_b   1.000
_cell.length_c   1.000
_cell.angle_alpha   90.00
_cell.angle_beta   90.00
_cell.angle_gamma   90.00
#
_symmetry.space_group_name_H-M   'P 1'
#
loop_
_entity.id
_entity.type
_entity.pdbx_description
1 polymer ?
#
loop_
_entity_poly.entity_id
_entity_poly.type
_entity_poly.pdbx_seq_one_letter_code
_entity_poly.pdbx_strand_id
1 'polypeptide(L)'
;MFGDFKSVKEIEHDMCAGYDLEFYDRASLKEIERLITLGSYTDEHTIQEHLEFLERLLYKLQYIKMEEIKEGFPTLELDEAISEINTLFKKLTNMLYVFKNR
;
A
#
# COMPACT_ATOMS: atom_id res chain seq x y z
N MET A 1 10.82 -41.65 -19.81
CA MET A 1 10.50 -40.22 -19.63
C MET A 1 9.60 -40.14 -18.41
N PHE A 2 10.17 -39.90 -17.23
CA PHE A 2 9.38 -39.63 -16.03
C PHE A 2 9.04 -38.14 -16.08
N GLY A 3 7.75 -37.82 -16.06
CA GLY A 3 7.29 -36.44 -16.04
C GLY A 3 7.85 -35.74 -14.81
N ASP A 4 8.37 -34.53 -15.01
CA ASP A 4 8.84 -33.66 -13.94
C ASP A 4 7.67 -33.39 -12.99
N PHE A 5 7.70 -34.08 -11.84
CA PHE A 5 6.88 -33.72 -10.71
C PHE A 5 7.48 -32.44 -10.13
N LYS A 6 6.75 -31.32 -10.28
CA LYS A 6 7.07 -30.09 -9.55
C LYS A 6 7.26 -30.43 -8.08
N SER A 7 8.38 -30.01 -7.50
CA SER A 7 8.65 -30.23 -6.07
C SER A 7 7.65 -29.44 -5.22
N VAL A 8 7.38 -29.87 -3.99
CA VAL A 8 6.50 -29.13 -3.05
C VAL A 8 6.95 -27.67 -2.89
N LYS A 9 8.25 -27.39 -2.98
CA LYS A 9 8.81 -26.03 -2.97
C LYS A 9 8.45 -25.20 -4.20
N GLU A 10 8.25 -25.81 -5.37
CA GLU A 10 7.80 -25.11 -6.58
C GLU A 10 6.29 -24.83 -6.54
N ILE A 11 5.52 -25.62 -5.77
CA ILE A 11 4.11 -25.35 -5.49
C ILE A 11 3.98 -24.20 -4.47
N GLU A 12 4.83 -24.15 -3.44
CA GLU A 12 4.87 -23.05 -2.48
C GLU A 12 5.28 -21.71 -3.13
N HIS A 13 6.17 -21.73 -4.12
CA HIS A 13 6.54 -20.51 -4.86
C HIS A 13 5.44 -20.02 -5.83
N ASP A 14 4.62 -20.91 -6.41
CA ASP A 14 3.47 -20.54 -7.25
C ASP A 14 2.22 -20.14 -6.42
N MET A 15 2.13 -20.56 -5.15
CA MET A 15 1.11 -20.09 -4.19
C MET A 15 1.45 -18.73 -3.56
N CYS A 16 2.68 -18.23 -3.77
CA CYS A 16 3.13 -16.90 -3.40
C CYS A 16 2.76 -15.83 -4.45
N ALA A 17 1.58 -15.93 -5.07
CA ALA A 17 0.92 -14.72 -5.60
C ALA A 17 0.28 -13.95 -4.43
N GLY A 18 1.06 -13.75 -3.36
CA GLY A 18 0.70 -12.88 -2.25
C GLY A 18 0.61 -11.44 -2.75
N TYR A 19 -0.12 -10.63 -2.01
CA TYR A 19 -0.16 -9.18 -2.16
C TYR A 19 1.15 -8.57 -2.70
N ASP A 20 1.14 -8.11 -3.95
CA ASP A 20 2.21 -7.29 -4.51
C ASP A 20 1.64 -5.96 -4.99
N LEU A 21 2.16 -4.87 -4.43
CA LEU A 21 1.88 -3.53 -4.92
C LEU A 21 2.48 -3.36 -6.31
N GLU A 22 1.70 -2.78 -7.21
CA GLU A 22 2.19 -2.41 -8.52
C GLU A 22 3.39 -1.45 -8.40
N PHE A 23 4.30 -1.52 -9.37
CA PHE A 23 5.50 -0.68 -9.39
C PHE A 23 5.18 0.81 -9.17
N TYR A 24 4.10 1.29 -9.79
CA TYR A 24 3.64 2.67 -9.67
C TYR A 24 3.08 3.01 -8.28
N ASP A 25 2.43 2.05 -7.61
CA ASP A 25 1.92 2.24 -6.24
C ASP A 25 3.10 2.40 -5.27
N ARG A 26 4.12 1.54 -5.38
CA ARG A 26 5.34 1.61 -4.55
C ARG A 26 6.13 2.89 -4.80
N ALA A 27 6.28 3.31 -6.06
CA ALA A 27 6.98 4.54 -6.41
C ALA A 27 6.27 5.77 -5.83
N SER A 28 4.94 5.82 -5.94
CA SER A 28 4.11 6.90 -5.40
C SER A 28 4.20 6.98 -3.87
N LEU A 29 4.15 5.84 -3.16
CA LEU A 29 4.30 5.82 -1.71
C LEU A 29 5.65 6.38 -1.25
N LYS A 30 6.75 5.98 -1.91
CA LYS A 30 8.09 6.49 -1.60
C LYS A 30 8.20 7.99 -1.84
N GLU A 31 7.58 8.49 -2.91
CA GLU A 31 7.58 9.93 -3.20
C GLU A 31 6.78 10.72 -2.16
N ILE A 32 5.60 10.23 -1.77
CA ILE A 32 4.78 10.83 -0.71
C ILE A 32 5.57 10.89 0.60
N GLU A 33 6.22 9.79 1.00
CA GLU A 33 7.04 9.74 2.21
C GLU A 33 8.22 10.71 2.14
N ARG A 34 8.90 10.79 1.00
CA ARG A 34 10.00 11.74 0.75
C ARG A 34 9.52 13.18 0.91
N LEU A 35 8.41 13.54 0.27
CA LEU A 35 7.84 14.90 0.33
C LEU A 35 7.40 15.29 1.74
N ILE A 36 6.81 14.35 2.48
CA ILE A 36 6.47 14.54 3.90
C ILE A 36 7.74 14.81 4.72
N THR A 37 8.80 14.01 4.52
CA THR A 37 10.05 14.11 5.27
C THR A 37 10.78 15.42 4.99
N LEU A 38 10.75 15.88 3.73
CA LEU A 38 11.35 17.15 3.32
C LEU A 38 10.48 18.37 3.68
N GLY A 39 9.25 18.17 4.17
CA GLY A 39 8.30 19.25 4.41
C GLY A 39 8.00 20.09 3.16
N SER A 40 8.13 19.49 1.97
CA SER A 40 8.14 20.20 0.69
C SER A 40 6.76 20.33 0.03
N TYR A 41 5.68 20.20 0.79
CA TYR A 41 4.35 20.49 0.26
C TYR A 41 4.14 22.00 0.16
N THR A 42 4.09 22.47 -1.08
CA THR A 42 3.96 23.90 -1.42
C THR A 42 2.52 24.34 -1.62
N ASP A 43 1.62 23.41 -1.88
CA ASP A 43 0.23 23.69 -2.24
C ASP A 43 -0.73 22.64 -1.67
N GLU A 44 -1.95 23.09 -1.38
CA GLU A 44 -3.03 22.25 -0.87
C GLU A 44 -3.47 21.19 -1.88
N HIS A 45 -3.43 21.50 -3.17
CA HIS A 45 -3.95 20.62 -4.22
C HIS A 45 -3.16 19.31 -4.29
N THR A 46 -1.83 19.38 -4.27
CA THR A 46 -0.95 18.22 -4.26
C THR A 46 -1.17 17.36 -3.01
N ILE A 47 -1.45 17.99 -1.84
CA ILE A 47 -1.79 17.24 -0.62
C ILE A 47 -3.10 16.47 -0.82
N GLN A 48 -4.11 17.10 -1.43
CA GLN A 48 -5.40 16.46 -1.71
C GLN A 48 -5.24 15.31 -2.71
N GLU A 49 -4.51 15.50 -3.80
CA GLU A 49 -4.25 14.44 -4.79
C GLU A 49 -3.57 13.22 -4.16
N HIS A 50 -2.59 13.45 -3.28
CA HIS A 50 -1.94 12.35 -2.57
C HIS A 50 -2.87 11.68 -1.56
N LEU A 51 -3.73 12.41 -0.86
CA LEU A 51 -4.75 11.83 0.01
C LEU A 51 -5.72 10.94 -0.78
N GLU A 52 -6.21 11.40 -1.94
CA GLU A 52 -7.06 10.60 -2.81
C GLU A 52 -6.37 9.33 -3.31
N PHE A 53 -5.09 9.42 -3.67
CA PHE A 53 -4.29 8.24 -4.05
C PHE A 53 -4.21 7.23 -2.89
N LEU A 54 -3.85 7.69 -1.68
CA LEU A 54 -3.75 6.82 -0.51
C LEU A 54 -5.10 6.20 -0.13
N GLU A 55 -6.21 6.92 -0.28
CA GLU A 55 -7.56 6.40 -0.04
C GLU A 55 -7.92 5.27 -1.01
N ARG A 56 -7.67 5.47 -2.31
CA ARG A 56 -7.88 4.44 -3.34
C ARG A 56 -7.02 3.21 -3.06
N LEU A 57 -5.78 3.42 -2.64
CA LEU A 57 -4.87 2.34 -2.31
C LEU A 57 -5.35 1.57 -1.07
N LEU A 58 -5.76 2.25 0.00
CA LEU A 58 -6.33 1.61 1.19
C LEU A 58 -7.54 0.75 0.85
N TYR A 59 -8.44 1.24 0.00
CA TYR A 59 -9.60 0.48 -0.43
C TYR A 59 -9.20 -0.81 -1.17
N LYS A 60 -8.24 -0.71 -2.10
CA LYS A 60 -7.67 -1.87 -2.82
C LYS A 60 -7.09 -2.89 -1.83
N LEU A 61 -6.28 -2.45 -0.86
CA LEU A 61 -5.67 -3.34 0.13
C LEU A 61 -6.67 -4.01 1.05
N GLN A 62 -7.68 -3.26 1.51
CA GLN A 62 -8.73 -3.81 2.36
C GLN A 62 -9.57 -4.86 1.63
N TYR A 63 -9.83 -4.65 0.33
CA TYR A 63 -10.50 -5.64 -0.50
C TYR A 63 -9.66 -6.92 -0.65
N ILE A 64 -8.37 -6.80 -0.98
CA ILE A 64 -7.45 -7.95 -1.08
C ILE A 64 -7.40 -8.70 0.25
N LYS A 65 -7.24 -7.97 1.36
CA LYS A 65 -7.23 -8.55 2.71
C LYS A 65 -8.50 -9.33 3.02
N MET A 66 -9.66 -8.80 2.64
CA MET A 66 -10.94 -9.48 2.82
C MET A 66 -10.97 -10.81 2.04
N GLU A 67 -10.49 -10.83 0.81
CA GLU A 67 -10.42 -12.06 0.00
C GLU A 67 -9.42 -13.07 0.59
N GLU A 68 -8.24 -12.63 1.02
CA GLU A 68 -7.25 -13.50 1.67
C GLU A 68 -7.80 -14.13 2.96
N ILE A 69 -8.54 -13.37 3.79
CA ILE A 69 -9.21 -13.91 4.99
C ILE A 69 -10.22 -15.00 4.63
N LYS A 70 -11.00 -14.82 3.56
CA LYS A 70 -12.00 -15.81 3.13
C LYS A 70 -11.35 -17.11 2.68
N GLU A 71 -10.21 -17.01 2.00
CA GLU A 71 -9.43 -18.15 1.52
C GLU A 71 -8.53 -18.77 2.62
N GLY A 72 -8.44 -18.13 3.80
CA GLY A 72 -7.63 -18.60 4.92
C GLY A 72 -6.13 -18.31 4.78
N PHE A 73 -5.76 -17.36 3.92
CA PHE A 73 -4.37 -16.91 3.75
C PHE A 73 -3.95 -15.94 4.86
N PRO A 74 -2.66 -15.91 5.22
CA PRO A 74 -2.13 -14.97 6.21
C PRO A 74 -2.08 -13.55 5.67
N THR A 75 -2.60 -12.58 6.44
CA THR A 75 -2.70 -11.17 6.02
C THR A 75 -1.68 -10.23 6.66
N LEU A 76 -0.62 -10.76 7.28
CA LEU A 76 0.30 -9.95 8.08
C LEU A 76 0.96 -8.83 7.25
N GLU A 77 1.41 -9.14 6.05
CA GLU A 77 2.06 -8.17 5.15
C GLU A 77 1.08 -7.09 4.66
N LEU A 78 -0.18 -7.47 4.41
CA LEU A 78 -1.25 -6.51 4.10
C LEU A 78 -1.55 -5.59 5.29
N ASP A 79 -1.56 -6.13 6.50
CA ASP A 79 -1.79 -5.36 7.72
C ASP A 79 -0.69 -4.33 7.97
N GLU A 80 0.57 -4.72 7.76
CA GLU A 80 1.72 -3.81 7.82
C GLU A 80 1.60 -2.69 6.79
N ALA A 81 1.31 -3.03 5.52
CA ALA A 81 1.16 -2.04 4.46
C ALA A 81 -0.03 -1.09 4.69
N ILE A 82 -1.18 -1.60 5.14
CA ILE A 82 -2.35 -0.78 5.50
C ILE A 82 -1.98 0.17 6.65
N SER A 83 -1.22 -0.30 7.65
CA SER A 83 -0.77 0.53 8.77
C SER A 83 0.18 1.67 8.33
N GLU A 84 1.12 1.37 7.43
CA GLU A 84 2.01 2.37 6.85
C GLU A 84 1.23 3.46 6.09
N ILE A 85 0.29 3.05 5.23
CA ILE A 85 -0.52 4.00 4.45
C ILE A 85 -1.39 4.87 5.37
N ASN A 86 -2.02 4.29 6.40
CA ASN A 86 -2.77 5.07 7.39
C ASN A 86 -1.91 6.10 8.11
N THR A 87 -0.64 5.76 8.37
CA THR A 87 0.32 6.69 8.97
C THR A 87 0.61 7.87 8.04
N LEU A 88 0.84 7.60 6.74
CA LEU A 88 1.04 8.64 5.72
C LEU A 88 -0.21 9.52 5.58
N PHE A 89 -1.39 8.90 5.51
CA PHE A 89 -2.68 9.58 5.40
C PHE A 89 -2.91 10.56 6.55
N LYS A 90 -2.64 10.12 7.79
CA LYS A 90 -2.73 10.98 8.98
C LYS A 90 -1.75 12.15 8.94
N LYS A 91 -0.51 11.92 8.48
CA LYS A 91 0.50 12.99 8.32
C LYS A 91 0.05 14.03 7.30
N LEU A 92 -0.42 13.61 6.13
CA LEU A 92 -0.93 14.51 5.09
C LEU A 92 -2.18 15.27 5.54
N THR A 93 -3.10 14.60 6.25
CA THR A 93 -4.31 15.25 6.80
C THR A 93 -3.96 16.36 7.79
N ASN A 94 -2.98 16.11 8.67
CA ASN A 94 -2.49 17.12 9.60
C ASN A 94 -1.83 18.30 8.86
N MET A 95 -1.05 18.02 7.81
CA MET A 95 -0.44 19.06 6.97
C MET A 95 -1.51 19.91 6.27
N LEU A 96 -2.53 19.28 5.68
CA LEU A 96 -3.66 19.96 5.05
C LEU A 96 -4.41 20.86 6.05
N TYR A 97 -4.65 20.35 7.25
CA TYR A 97 -5.29 21.13 8.31
C TYR A 97 -4.47 22.37 8.67
N VAL A 98 -3.15 22.23 8.86
CA VAL A 98 -2.27 23.36 9.13
C VAL A 98 -2.28 24.35 7.97
N PHE A 99 -2.29 23.87 6.73
CA PHE A 99 -2.32 24.70 5.53
C PHE A 99 -3.61 25.54 5.44
N LYS A 100 -4.76 24.95 5.76
CA LYS A 100 -6.07 25.62 5.74
C LYS A 100 -6.30 26.65 6.85
N ASN A 101 -5.53 26.56 7.95
CA ASN A 101 -5.66 27.43 9.11
C ASN A 101 -4.48 28.42 9.26
N ARG A 102 -3.71 28.63 8.18
CA ARG A 102 -2.72 29.71 8.04
C ARG A 102 -3.35 30.94 7.40
#